data_AF-A0A2W2KYQ8-F1
#
_entry.id   AF-A0A2W2KYQ8-F1
#
_cell.length_a   1.000
_cell.length_b   1.000
_cell.length_c   1.000
_cell.angle_alpha   90.00
_cell.angle_beta   90.00
_cell.angle_gamma   90.00
#
_symmetry.space_group_name_H-M   'P 1'
#
loop_
_entity.id
_entity.type
_entity.pdbx_description
1 polymer ?
#
loop_
_entity_poly.entity_id
_entity_poly.type
_entity_poly.pdbx_seq_one_letter_code
_entity_poly.pdbx_strand_id
1 'polypeptide(L)'
;MATRKITITVPEELVESIKERVDARGVSGYIAAAAAHQDAMDRLRELADRLEEEHGAVTDEEQQAALDRIAAIDGWHDEQRSHSDEAA
;
A
#
# COMPACT_ATOMS: atom_id res chain seq x y z
N MET A 1 -7.78 -0.14 -20.89
CA MET A 1 -6.31 -0.09 -21.00
C MET A 1 -5.85 -1.19 -21.94
N ALA A 2 -4.88 -0.91 -22.82
CA ALA A 2 -4.31 -1.93 -23.71
C ALA A 2 -3.28 -2.77 -22.94
N THR A 3 -3.37 -4.09 -23.04
CA THR A 3 -2.39 -5.01 -22.43
C THR A 3 -1.36 -5.43 -23.47
N ARG A 4 -0.06 -5.43 -23.10
CA ARG A 4 1.03 -5.95 -23.93
C ARG A 4 1.59 -7.22 -23.30
N LYS A 5 1.70 -8.30 -24.08
CA LYS A 5 2.39 -9.51 -23.63
C LYS A 5 3.90 -9.24 -23.55
N ILE A 6 4.48 -9.56 -22.40
CA ILE A 6 5.92 -9.54 -22.16
C ILE A 6 6.32 -10.95 -21.72
N THR A 7 7.41 -11.49 -22.28
CA THR A 7 8.00 -12.75 -21.84
C THR A 7 9.21 -12.42 -20.98
N ILE A 8 9.24 -12.94 -19.75
CA ILE A 8 10.34 -12.79 -18.82
C ILE A 8 10.75 -14.16 -18.28
N THR A 9 12.02 -14.31 -17.91
CA THR A 9 12.50 -15.48 -17.18
C THR A 9 12.44 -15.17 -15.69
N VAL A 10 11.85 -16.08 -14.92
CA VAL A 10 11.70 -15.98 -13.47
C VAL A 10 12.15 -17.28 -12.81
N PRO A 11 12.60 -17.25 -11.54
CA PRO A 11 12.91 -18.48 -10.79
C PRO A 11 11.70 -19.41 -10.71
N GLU A 12 11.92 -20.71 -10.90
CA GLU A 12 10.85 -21.72 -10.85
C GLU A 12 10.16 -21.75 -9.48
N GLU A 13 10.95 -21.74 -8.40
CA GLU A 13 10.46 -21.67 -7.02
C GLU A 13 9.51 -20.48 -6.77
N LEU A 14 9.78 -19.35 -7.42
CA LEU A 14 8.90 -18.17 -7.29
C LEU A 14 7.55 -18.42 -7.96
N VAL A 15 7.54 -19.02 -9.15
CA VAL A 15 6.31 -19.35 -9.87
C VAL A 15 5.47 -20.35 -9.08
N GLU A 16 6.09 -21.39 -8.53
CA GLU A 16 5.39 -22.38 -7.71
C GLU A 16 4.83 -21.74 -6.44
N SER A 17 5.59 -20.91 -5.74
CA SER A 17 5.09 -20.18 -4.56
C SER A 17 3.87 -19.30 -4.86
N ILE A 18 3.79 -18.73 -6.07
CA ILE A 18 2.65 -17.90 -6.48
C ILE A 18 1.45 -18.81 -6.77
N LYS A 19 1.65 -19.92 -7.46
CA LYS A 19 0.58 -20.90 -7.75
C LYS A 19 -0.03 -21.54 -6.50
N GLU A 20 0.69 -21.59 -5.38
CA GLU A 20 0.10 -22.00 -4.10
C GLU A 20 -0.95 -21.00 -3.58
N ARG A 21 -0.80 -19.72 -3.94
CA ARG A 21 -1.68 -18.62 -3.49
C ARG A 21 -2.77 -18.28 -4.49
N VAL A 22 -2.55 -18.50 -5.78
CA VAL A 22 -3.48 -18.15 -6.86
C VAL A 22 -3.63 -19.29 -7.86
N ASP A 23 -4.79 -19.40 -8.51
CA ASP A 23 -4.98 -20.39 -9.56
C ASP A 23 -4.04 -20.17 -10.77
N ALA A 24 -3.94 -21.17 -11.66
CA ALA A 24 -3.01 -21.12 -12.80
C ALA A 24 -3.26 -19.95 -13.78
N ARG A 25 -4.46 -19.35 -13.81
CA ARG A 25 -4.73 -18.12 -14.60
C ARG A 25 -4.42 -16.86 -13.80
N GLY A 26 -4.33 -16.96 -12.48
CA GLY A 26 -4.05 -15.89 -11.55
C GLY A 26 -2.58 -15.47 -11.48
N VAL A 27 -1.63 -16.28 -11.98
CA VAL A 27 -0.19 -15.94 -11.89
C VAL A 27 0.14 -14.62 -12.61
N SER A 28 -0.38 -14.41 -13.82
CA SER A 28 -0.14 -13.15 -14.56
C SER A 28 -0.82 -11.96 -13.88
N GLY A 29 -2.03 -12.15 -13.34
CA GLY A 29 -2.75 -11.12 -12.58
C GLY A 29 -2.04 -10.76 -11.29
N TYR A 30 -1.52 -11.76 -10.57
CA TYR A 30 -0.74 -11.59 -9.36
C TYR A 30 0.54 -10.79 -9.63
N ILE A 31 1.29 -11.15 -10.67
CA ILE A 31 2.51 -10.43 -11.06
C ILE A 31 2.19 -8.99 -11.46
N ALA A 32 1.11 -8.78 -12.23
CA ALA A 32 0.70 -7.44 -12.62
C ALA A 32 0.32 -6.58 -11.40
N ALA A 33 -0.42 -7.14 -10.44
CA ALA A 33 -0.80 -6.44 -9.21
C ALA A 33 0.43 -6.12 -8.35
N ALA A 34 1.35 -7.08 -8.18
CA ALA A 34 2.59 -6.88 -7.45
C ALA A 34 3.48 -5.81 -8.09
N ALA A 35 3.62 -5.84 -9.42
CA ALA A 35 4.40 -4.85 -10.16
C ALA A 35 3.77 -3.44 -10.07
N ALA A 36 2.44 -3.33 -10.16
CA ALA A 36 1.74 -2.07 -9.99
C ALA A 36 1.90 -1.52 -8.56
N HIS A 37 1.83 -2.39 -7.55
CA HIS A 37 2.08 -2.00 -6.17
C HIS A 37 3.52 -1.53 -5.97
N GLN A 38 4.51 -2.24 -6.54
CA GLN A 38 5.91 -1.84 -6.46
C GLN A 38 6.16 -0.50 -7.12
N ASP A 39 5.64 -0.25 -8.34
CA ASP A 39 5.76 1.05 -9.02
C ASP A 39 5.16 2.18 -8.18
N ALA A 40 4.01 1.94 -7.54
CA ALA A 40 3.41 2.92 -6.64
C ALA A 40 4.28 3.21 -5.40
N MET A 41 4.88 2.17 -4.81
CA MET A 41 5.79 2.32 -3.66
C MET A 41 7.09 3.02 -4.05
N ASP A 42 7.65 2.72 -5.22
CA ASP A 42 8.87 3.36 -5.74
C ASP A 42 8.64 4.87 -5.94
N ARG A 43 7.50 5.25 -6.54
CA ARG A 43 7.09 6.66 -6.69
C ARG A 43 6.86 7.35 -5.35
N LEU A 44 6.27 6.63 -4.39
CA LEU A 44 6.05 7.16 -3.04
C LEU A 44 7.38 7.43 -2.34
N ARG A 45 8.35 6.52 -2.50
CA ARG A 45 9.70 6.69 -1.96
C ARG A 45 10.41 7.89 -2.58
N GLU A 46 10.35 8.04 -3.89
CA GLU A 46 10.91 9.20 -4.58
C GLU A 46 10.29 10.53 -4.08
N LEU A 47 8.99 10.53 -3.78
CA LEU A 47 8.35 11.70 -3.17
C LEU A 47 8.83 11.93 -1.74
N ALA A 48 8.92 10.89 -0.94
CA ALA A 48 9.39 10.98 0.45
C ALA A 48 10.82 11.51 0.52
N ASP A 49 11.73 10.98 -0.32
CA ASP A 49 13.12 11.42 -0.40
C ASP A 49 13.21 12.92 -0.73
N ARG A 50 12.42 13.40 -1.71
CA ARG A 50 12.37 14.84 -2.03
C ARG A 50 11.85 15.70 -0.89
N LEU A 51 10.83 15.24 -0.17
CA LEU A 51 10.30 15.98 0.99
C LEU A 51 11.31 16.04 2.13
N GLU A 52 12.07 14.97 2.35
CA GLU A 52 13.14 14.93 3.34
C GLU A 52 14.32 15.83 2.96
N GLU A 53 14.66 15.93 1.67
CA GLU A 53 15.65 16.90 1.18
C GLU A 53 15.22 18.35 1.44
N GLU A 54 13.93 18.66 1.27
CA GLU A 54 13.38 20.01 1.44
C GLU A 54 13.16 20.40 2.92
N HIS A 55 12.71 19.46 3.76
CA HIS A 55 12.26 19.74 5.12
C HIS A 55 13.13 19.11 6.22
N GLY A 56 14.04 18.22 5.86
CA GLY A 56 14.82 17.41 6.79
C GLY A 56 14.09 16.12 7.19
N ALA A 57 14.83 15.25 7.88
CA ALA A 57 14.31 13.97 8.37
C ALA A 57 13.18 14.19 9.38
N VAL A 58 12.12 13.37 9.26
CA VAL A 58 11.03 13.35 10.24
C VAL A 58 11.57 12.80 11.57
N THR A 59 11.36 13.55 12.65
CA THR A 59 11.74 13.10 13.99
C THR A 59 10.71 12.13 14.58
N ASP A 60 11.15 11.26 15.48
CA ASP A 60 10.25 10.32 16.18
C ASP A 60 9.12 11.05 16.93
N GLU A 61 9.41 12.24 17.48
CA GLU A 61 8.42 13.09 18.16
C GLU A 61 7.35 13.60 17.19
N GLU A 62 7.75 14.08 16.00
CA GLU A 62 6.82 14.54 14.97
C GLU A 62 5.99 13.39 14.40
N GLN A 63 6.59 12.21 14.21
CA GLN A 63 5.90 11.01 13.78
C GLN A 63 4.84 10.60 14.81
N GLN A 64 5.20 10.54 16.09
CA GLN A 64 4.26 10.19 17.16
C GLN A 64 3.11 11.22 17.24
N ALA A 65 3.41 12.51 17.18
CA ALA A 65 2.39 13.56 17.17
C ALA A 65 1.45 13.49 15.95
N ALA A 66 1.92 12.96 14.81
CA ALA A 66 1.06 12.69 13.65
C ALA A 66 0.16 11.48 13.88
N LEU A 67 0.70 10.38 14.43
CA LEU A 67 -0.07 9.18 14.75
C LEU A 67 -1.16 9.44 15.79
N ASP A 68 -0.85 10.22 16.82
CA ASP A 68 -1.81 10.60 17.87
C ASP A 68 -2.97 11.42 17.26
N ARG A 69 -2.67 12.30 16.30
CA ARG A 69 -3.70 13.06 15.57
C ARG A 69 -4.60 12.16 14.72
N ILE A 70 -4.02 11.19 14.03
CA ILE A 70 -4.79 10.21 13.22
C ILE A 70 -5.71 9.39 14.15
N ALA A 71 -5.18 8.87 15.24
CA ALA A 71 -5.96 8.10 16.21
C ALA A 71 -7.11 8.92 16.82
N ALA A 72 -6.89 10.21 17.10
CA ALA A 72 -7.94 11.10 17.58
C ALA A 72 -9.05 11.31 16.54
N ILE A 73 -8.69 11.43 15.26
CA ILE A 73 -9.67 11.54 14.16
C ILE A 73 -10.47 10.24 14.04
N ASP A 74 -9.81 9.08 14.06
CA ASP A 74 -10.47 7.78 13.96
C ASP A 74 -11.44 7.55 15.13
N GLY A 75 -11.03 7.90 16.35
CA GLY A 75 -11.88 7.85 17.54
C GLY A 75 -13.13 8.74 17.42
N TRP A 76 -12.97 9.97 16.91
CA TRP A 76 -14.11 10.86 16.64
C TRP A 76 -15.09 10.23 15.63
N HIS A 77 -14.58 9.55 14.60
CA HIS A 77 -15.43 8.90 13.59
C HIS A 77 -16.20 7.71 14.16
N ASP A 78 -15.60 6.94 15.07
CA ASP A 78 -16.25 5.81 15.73
C ASP A 78 -17.37 6.26 16.68
N GLU A 79 -17.12 7.30 17.48
CA GLU A 79 -18.13 7.88 18.37
C GLU A 79 -19.34 8.39 17.56
N GLN A 80 -19.10 9.07 16.44
CA GLN A 80 -20.16 9.59 15.58
C GLN A 80 -20.97 8.48 14.89
N ARG A 81 -20.34 7.37 14.46
CA ARG A 81 -21.06 6.19 13.92
C ARG A 81 -21.93 5.52 14.98
N SER A 82 -21.41 5.36 16.19
CA SER A 82 -22.19 4.76 17.29
C SER A 82 -23.43 5.60 17.63
N HIS A 83 -23.29 6.93 17.63
CA HIS A 83 -24.40 7.83 17.93
C HIS A 83 -25.47 7.86 16.82
N SER A 84 -25.08 7.68 15.55
CA SER A 84 -26.05 7.56 14.46
C SER A 84 -26.78 6.22 14.44
N ASP A 85 -26.12 5.13 14.84
CA ASP A 85 -26.74 3.80 14.93
C ASP A 85 -27.70 3.68 16.12
N GLU A 86 -27.46 4.41 17.21
CA GLU A 86 -28.33 4.42 18.41
C GLU A 86 -29.58 5.30 18.24
N ALA A 87 -29.58 6.20 17.25
CA ALA A 87 -30.70 7.09 16.92
C ALA A 87 -31.66 6.54 15.86
N ALA A 88 -31.39 5.36 15.29
CA ALA A 88 -32.17 4.68 14.25
C ALA A 88 -33.01 3.53 14.80
#